data_AF-A0A2D5T8J7-F1
#
_entry.id   AF-A0A2D5T8J7-F1
#
_cell.length_a   1.000
_cell.length_b   1.000
_cell.length_c   1.000
_cell.angle_alpha   90.00
_cell.angle_beta   90.00
_cell.angle_gamma   90.00
#
_symmetry.space_group_name_H-M   'P 1'
#
loop_
_entity.id
_entity.type
_entity.pdbx_description
1 polymer ?
#
loop_
_entity_poly.entity_id
_entity_poly.type
_entity_poly.pdbx_seq_one_letter_code
_entity_poly.pdbx_strand_id
1 'polypeptide(L)'
;MEIIISFLIFLTITSFVYSRVGFTNIFNSYRLWFQDGYWVNYNIVEALAWIAKAAVILPGLIWQKEIWELHLVTLFTSALLIWVSERKLLPTMVAFNTLWIGLSTVVIVRNIF
;
A
#
# COMPACT_ATOMS: atom_id res chain seq x y z
N MET A 1 -1.65 -20.86 17.48
CA MET A 1 -3.08 -20.48 17.58
C MET A 1 -3.35 -19.11 16.96
N GLU A 2 -2.56 -18.09 17.30
CA GLU A 2 -2.69 -16.72 16.75
C GLU A 2 -2.67 -16.65 15.22
N ILE A 3 -1.69 -17.27 14.54
CA ILE A 3 -1.61 -17.27 13.06
C ILE A 3 -2.88 -17.85 12.43
N ILE A 4 -3.43 -18.92 13.01
CA ILE A 4 -4.66 -19.57 12.50
C ILE A 4 -5.84 -18.61 12.68
N ILE A 5 -5.95 -17.96 13.84
CA ILE A 5 -7.01 -16.97 14.11
C ILE A 5 -6.88 -15.78 13.14
N SER A 6 -5.69 -15.22 12.97
CA SER A 6 -5.43 -14.13 12.02
C SER A 6 -5.79 -14.52 10.59
N PHE A 7 -5.44 -15.74 10.18
CA PHE A 7 -5.77 -16.26 8.86
C PHE A 7 -7.28 -16.45 8.66
N LEU A 8 -7.99 -16.99 9.67
CA LEU A 8 -9.44 -17.14 9.62
C LEU A 8 -10.16 -15.79 9.57
N ILE A 9 -9.72 -14.81 10.35
CA ILE A 9 -10.26 -13.44 10.32
C ILE A 9 -10.01 -12.81 8.95
N PHE A 10 -8.78 -12.92 8.43
CA PHE A 10 -8.41 -12.44 7.09
C PHE A 10 -9.32 -13.04 6.02
N LEU A 11 -9.47 -14.38 5.99
CA LEU A 11 -10.33 -15.05 5.01
C LEU A 11 -11.80 -14.64 5.17
N THR A 12 -12.30 -14.56 6.39
CA THR A 12 -13.71 -14.23 6.66
C THR A 12 -14.04 -12.81 6.19
N ILE A 13 -13.24 -11.81 6.61
CA ILE A 13 -13.46 -10.41 6.23
C ILE A 13 -13.28 -10.23 4.71
N THR A 14 -12.23 -10.80 4.13
CA THR A 14 -11.96 -10.66 2.69
C THR A 14 -13.07 -11.31 1.87
N SER A 15 -13.48 -12.53 2.23
CA SER A 15 -14.58 -13.22 1.53
C SER A 15 -15.89 -12.48 1.67
N PHE A 16 -16.19 -11.91 2.85
CA PHE A 16 -17.37 -11.10 3.06
C PHE A 16 -17.36 -9.86 2.15
N VAL A 17 -16.28 -9.09 2.13
CA VAL A 17 -16.15 -7.90 1.26
C VAL A 17 -16.26 -8.29 -0.21
N TYR A 18 -15.56 -9.34 -0.65
CA TYR A 18 -15.59 -9.81 -2.04
C TYR A 18 -16.98 -10.31 -2.44
N SER A 19 -17.72 -10.94 -1.54
CA SER A 19 -19.11 -11.34 -1.80
C SER A 19 -20.03 -10.14 -2.00
N ARG A 20 -19.82 -9.04 -1.27
CA ARG A 20 -20.61 -7.81 -1.39
C ARG A 20 -20.28 -7.00 -2.64
N VAL A 21 -19.00 -6.99 -3.05
CA VAL A 21 -18.55 -6.33 -4.29
C VAL A 21 -18.86 -7.19 -5.52
N GLY A 22 -18.87 -8.51 -5.36
CA GLY A 22 -18.99 -9.50 -6.43
C GLY A 22 -17.62 -10.05 -6.83
N PHE A 23 -17.42 -11.37 -6.70
CA PHE A 23 -16.16 -12.04 -7.05
C PHE A 23 -15.74 -11.78 -8.50
N THR A 24 -16.68 -11.73 -9.44
CA THR A 24 -16.41 -11.40 -10.85
C THR A 24 -15.85 -9.99 -11.02
N ASN A 25 -16.35 -9.00 -10.26
CA ASN A 25 -15.88 -7.62 -10.32
C ASN A 25 -14.44 -7.50 -9.78
N ILE A 26 -14.15 -8.20 -8.69
CA ILE A 26 -12.81 -8.27 -8.12
C ILE A 26 -11.84 -8.96 -9.09
N PHE A 27 -12.25 -10.11 -9.65
CA PHE A 27 -11.44 -10.83 -10.64
C PHE A 27 -11.14 -9.95 -11.86
N ASN A 28 -12.15 -9.25 -12.38
CA ASN A 28 -11.98 -8.31 -13.50
C ASN A 28 -11.03 -7.16 -13.13
N SER A 29 -11.08 -6.67 -11.89
CA SER A 29 -10.16 -5.63 -11.39
C SER A 29 -8.70 -6.11 -11.42
N TYR A 30 -8.41 -7.31 -10.91
CA TYR A 30 -7.05 -7.88 -10.98
C TYR A 30 -6.62 -8.19 -12.42
N ARG A 31 -7.56 -8.58 -13.28
CA ARG A 31 -7.27 -8.85 -14.69
C ARG A 31 -6.75 -7.62 -15.44
N LEU A 32 -7.04 -6.40 -14.97
CA LEU A 32 -6.51 -5.17 -15.55
C LEU A 32 -4.97 -5.17 -15.60
N TRP A 33 -4.28 -5.80 -14.64
CA TRP A 33 -2.81 -5.89 -14.63
C TRP A 33 -2.23 -6.62 -15.84
N PHE A 34 -3.04 -7.43 -16.51
CA PHE A 34 -2.65 -8.21 -17.68
C PHE A 34 -3.22 -7.65 -18.99
N GLN A 35 -3.88 -6.49 -18.96
CA GLN A 35 -4.40 -5.84 -20.15
C GLN A 35 -3.37 -4.88 -20.75
N ASP A 36 -3.26 -4.90 -22.08
CA ASP A 36 -2.43 -3.94 -22.80
C ASP A 36 -2.91 -2.51 -22.52
N GLY A 37 -1.96 -1.61 -22.26
CA GLY A 37 -2.25 -0.21 -21.95
C GLY A 37 -2.61 0.07 -20.49
N TYR A 38 -2.71 -0.94 -19.61
CA TYR A 38 -2.91 -0.68 -18.17
C TYR A 38 -1.67 -0.03 -17.52
N TRP A 39 -0.47 -0.48 -17.88
CA TRP A 39 0.79 -0.01 -17.29
C TRP A 39 1.23 1.35 -17.86
N VAL A 40 0.46 2.38 -17.54
CA VAL A 40 0.84 3.78 -17.76
C VAL A 40 1.66 4.31 -16.58
N ASN A 41 2.35 5.45 -16.79
CA ASN A 41 3.23 6.08 -15.79
C ASN A 41 2.61 6.14 -14.38
N TYR A 42 1.33 6.53 -14.28
CA TYR A 42 0.61 6.62 -13.01
C TYR A 42 0.42 5.28 -12.30
N ASN A 43 0.06 4.22 -13.04
CA ASN A 43 -0.20 2.90 -12.47
C ASN A 43 1.11 2.18 -12.08
N ILE A 44 2.20 2.44 -12.81
CA ILE A 44 3.54 1.97 -12.44
C ILE A 44 3.96 2.60 -11.11
N VAL A 45 3.78 3.91 -10.95
CA VAL A 45 4.08 4.61 -9.69
C VAL A 45 3.24 4.05 -8.53
N GLU A 46 1.96 3.77 -8.76
CA GLU A 46 1.10 3.15 -7.74
C GLU A 46 1.59 1.78 -7.31
N ALA A 47 1.95 0.91 -8.26
CA ALA A 47 2.45 -0.43 -7.95
C ALA A 47 3.78 -0.38 -7.19
N LEU A 48 4.72 0.46 -7.62
CA LEU A 48 6.01 0.63 -6.93
C LEU A 48 5.82 1.18 -5.51
N ALA A 49 4.93 2.16 -5.34
CA ALA A 49 4.66 2.73 -4.03
C ALA A 49 3.93 1.74 -3.10
N TRP A 50 3.04 0.89 -3.65
CA TRP A 50 2.43 -0.21 -2.90
C TRP A 50 3.48 -1.22 -2.42
N ILE A 51 4.40 -1.63 -3.29
CA ILE A 51 5.51 -2.54 -2.93
C ILE A 51 6.40 -1.90 -1.85
N ALA A 52 6.75 -0.61 -1.98
CA ALA A 52 7.57 0.10 -1.00
C ALA A 52 6.93 0.10 0.40
N LYS A 53 5.62 0.38 0.49
CA LYS A 53 4.90 0.33 1.77
C LYS A 53 4.86 -1.09 2.35
N ALA A 54 4.65 -2.11 1.51
CA ALA A 54 4.70 -3.50 1.95
C ALA A 54 6.10 -3.89 2.49
N ALA A 55 7.16 -3.42 1.83
CA ALA A 55 8.55 -3.67 2.25
C ALA A 55 8.89 -3.01 3.59
N VAL A 56 8.26 -1.89 3.94
CA VAL A 56 8.37 -1.27 5.28
C VAL A 56 7.58 -2.06 6.34
N ILE A 57 6.34 -2.45 6.03
CA ILE A 57 5.42 -3.03 7.02
C ILE A 57 5.76 -4.50 7.33
N LEU A 58 6.06 -5.31 6.30
CA LEU A 58 6.23 -6.75 6.48
C LEU A 58 7.38 -7.09 7.43
N PRO A 59 8.57 -6.47 7.36
CA PRO A 59 9.64 -6.79 8.29
C PRO A 59 9.32 -6.38 9.73
N GLY A 60 8.68 -5.22 9.90
CA GLY A 60 8.19 -4.76 11.20
C GLY A 60 7.17 -5.71 11.82
N LEU A 61 6.32 -6.37 11.01
CA LEU A 61 5.33 -7.32 11.49
C LEU A 61 5.93 -8.71 11.78
N ILE A 62 6.78 -9.23 10.88
CA ILE A 62 7.29 -10.61 10.95
C ILE A 62 8.45 -10.73 11.93
N TRP A 63 9.43 -9.83 11.85
CA TRP A 63 10.65 -9.87 12.67
C TRP A 63 10.62 -8.87 13.83
N GLN A 64 9.54 -8.11 13.99
CA GLN A 64 9.45 -7.02 14.98
C GLN A 64 10.62 -6.03 14.85
N LYS A 65 11.15 -5.90 13.64
CA LYS A 65 12.31 -5.07 13.31
C LYS A 65 11.96 -4.16 12.14
N GLU A 66 11.91 -2.87 12.45
CA GLU A 66 11.73 -1.81 11.46
C GLU A 66 13.05 -1.55 10.73
N ILE A 67 13.04 -1.56 9.39
CA ILE A 67 14.17 -1.17 8.55
C ILE A 67 13.95 0.30 8.19
N TRP A 68 14.51 1.20 8.99
CA TRP A 68 14.22 2.64 8.91
C TRP A 68 14.67 3.26 7.58
N GLU A 69 15.67 2.71 6.92
CA GLU A 69 16.18 3.19 5.62
C GLU A 69 15.11 3.08 4.52
N LEU A 70 14.22 2.08 4.61
CA LEU A 70 13.11 1.92 3.68
C LEU A 70 12.09 3.07 3.80
N HIS A 71 12.07 3.79 4.93
CA HIS A 71 11.21 4.97 5.07
C HIS A 71 11.62 6.13 4.16
N LEU A 72 12.88 6.19 3.71
CA LEU A 72 13.29 7.15 2.66
C LEU A 72 12.59 6.85 1.34
N VAL A 73 12.49 5.56 0.99
CA VAL A 73 11.80 5.10 -0.21
C VAL A 73 10.29 5.35 -0.09
N THR A 74 9.67 5.07 1.08
CA THR A 74 8.25 5.35 1.27
C THR A 74 7.92 6.83 1.32
N LEU A 75 8.83 7.67 1.80
CA LEU A 75 8.68 9.13 1.76
C LEU A 75 8.63 9.62 0.31
N PHE A 76 9.60 9.22 -0.52
CA PHE A 76 9.65 9.59 -1.93
C PHE A 76 8.44 9.06 -2.70
N THR A 77 8.11 7.78 -2.56
CA THR A 77 6.97 7.18 -3.24
C THR A 77 5.63 7.72 -2.76
N SER A 78 5.51 8.16 -1.50
CA SER A 78 4.29 8.82 -1.00
C SER A 78 4.12 10.22 -1.61
N ALA A 79 5.21 10.97 -1.80
CA ALA A 79 5.14 12.25 -2.52
C ALA A 79 4.69 12.06 -3.99
N LEU A 80 5.22 11.04 -4.66
CA LEU A 80 4.75 10.69 -6.00
C LEU A 80 3.28 10.23 -6.02
N LEU A 81 2.85 9.46 -5.03
CA LEU A 81 1.46 9.03 -4.92
C LEU A 81 0.47 10.18 -4.70
N ILE A 82 0.88 11.28 -4.04
CA ILE A 82 0.04 12.47 -3.95
C ILE A 82 -0.24 13.03 -5.34
N TRP A 83 0.81 13.16 -6.17
CA TRP A 83 0.67 13.59 -7.55
C TRP A 83 -0.22 12.65 -8.36
N VAL A 84 -0.02 11.33 -8.26
CA VAL A 84 -0.88 10.36 -8.97
C VAL A 84 -2.34 10.41 -8.50
N SER A 85 -2.56 10.52 -7.18
CA SER A 85 -3.90 10.52 -6.59
C SER A 85 -4.69 11.77 -6.95
N GLU A 86 -4.03 12.92 -7.06
CA GLU A 86 -4.65 14.17 -7.53
C GLU A 86 -5.14 14.04 -8.97
N ARG A 87 -4.34 13.43 -9.86
CA ARG A 87 -4.75 13.16 -11.25
C ARG A 87 -5.97 12.25 -11.37
N LYS A 88 -6.18 11.37 -10.38
CA LYS A 88 -7.36 10.49 -10.29
C LYS A 88 -8.50 11.08 -9.45
N LEU A 89 -8.37 12.32 -8.97
CA LEU A 89 -9.32 13.02 -8.09
C LEU A 89 -9.69 12.22 -6.83
N LEU A 90 -8.69 11.61 -6.19
CA LEU A 90 -8.83 10.78 -4.98
C LEU A 90 -8.33 11.53 -3.73
N PRO A 91 -9.13 12.43 -3.11
CA PRO A 91 -8.67 13.30 -2.02
C PRO A 91 -8.28 12.52 -0.76
N THR A 92 -8.95 11.40 -0.47
CA THR A 92 -8.61 10.52 0.66
C THR A 92 -7.24 9.86 0.48
N MET A 93 -6.87 9.50 -0.76
CA MET A 93 -5.55 8.94 -1.05
C MET A 93 -4.44 10.00 -0.97
N VAL A 94 -4.74 11.25 -1.34
CA VAL A 94 -3.84 12.39 -1.09
C VAL A 94 -3.58 12.53 0.41
N ALA A 95 -4.64 12.64 1.22
CA ALA A 95 -4.50 12.79 2.67
C ALA A 95 -3.74 11.61 3.31
N PHE A 96 -4.03 10.38 2.88
CA PHE A 96 -3.33 9.18 3.36
C PHE A 96 -1.83 9.23 3.06
N ASN A 97 -1.44 9.62 1.85
CA ASN A 97 -0.02 9.71 1.51
C ASN A 97 0.68 10.90 2.17
N THR A 98 -0.03 11.99 2.45
CA THR A 98 0.49 13.08 3.29
C THR A 98 0.81 12.60 4.71
N LEU A 99 -0.07 11.78 5.31
CA LEU A 99 0.22 11.16 6.62
C LEU A 99 1.45 10.25 6.57
N TRP A 100 1.60 9.48 5.50
CA TRP A 100 2.77 8.62 5.30
C TRP A 100 4.09 9.39 5.19
N ILE A 101 4.07 10.59 4.60
CA ILE A 101 5.25 11.48 4.60
C ILE A 101 5.61 11.85 6.04
N GLY A 102 4.63 12.25 6.86
CA GLY A 102 4.84 12.56 8.27
C GLY A 102 5.41 11.38 9.05
N LEU A 103 4.80 10.19 8.94
CA LEU A 103 5.26 8.96 9.59
C LEU A 103 6.69 8.60 9.18
N SER A 104 6.98 8.63 7.87
CA SER A 104 8.31 8.31 7.36
C SER A 104 9.35 9.31 7.89
N THR A 105 9.00 10.61 7.92
CA THR A 105 9.89 11.66 8.43
C THR A 105 10.22 11.45 9.91
N VAL A 106 9.22 11.13 10.75
CA VAL A 106 9.45 10.86 12.18
C VAL A 106 10.41 9.68 12.37
N VAL A 107 10.21 8.59 11.64
CA VAL A 107 11.07 7.40 11.72
C VAL A 107 12.50 7.72 11.27
N ILE A 108 12.66 8.45 10.17
CA ILE A 108 13.97 8.86 9.65
C ILE A 108 14.70 9.73 10.69
N VAL A 109 14.06 10.80 11.17
CA VAL A 109 14.67 11.74 12.11
C VAL A 109 15.09 11.04 13.40
N ARG A 110 14.24 10.16 13.97
CA ARG A 110 14.53 9.40 15.19
C ARG A 110 15.72 8.44 15.07
N ASN A 111 16.07 8.00 13.87
CA ASN A 111 17.21 7.09 13.67
C ASN A 111 18.51 7.85 13.30
N ILE A 112 18.39 9.10 12.83
CA ILE A 112 19.54 9.96 12.52
C ILE A 112 20.02 10.72 13.77
N PHE A 113 19.10 11.17 14.63
CA PHE A 113 19.37 11.94 15.85
C PHE A 113 18.93 11.16 17.09
#